data_AF-A0A2Z6UKM8-F1
#
_entry.id   AF-A0A2Z6UKM8-F1
#
_cell.length_a   1.000
_cell.length_b   1.000
_cell.length_c   1.000
_cell.angle_alpha   90.00
_cell.angle_beta   90.00
_cell.angle_gamma   90.00
#
_symmetry.space_group_name_H-M   'P 1'
#
loop_
_entity.id
_entity.type
_entity.pdbx_description
1 polymer ?
#
loop_
_entity_poly.entity_id
_entity_poly.type
_entity_poly.pdbx_seq_one_letter_code
_entity_poly.pdbx_strand_id
1 'polypeptide(L)'
;MTISYQLSVLSISEHLFSVKISVPHNEFNALTLQLPAWIPGSYMIRDFAKNVHRILAHTQDGSVLKVEQLDKQTWSVTNNKQACFVEYVIYAFDLSVRSAYLSDEYGFINGTSGFLHVRELEDAKCEVMFEKSSIPDTWTIATSLPLENETYTVANYDELIDHPILIGSLEQQSFDVSGTKFHLVFTGRTETDIAKICEDLVPICEHHIELFGSIPCKEYWFLTLLADDGFGGLEHRASTALLFPRFHLPMKHEFSNRSEQYQQFLSLCSHELLHTWHVKKSRPQLMLKPDLSAEVYTNQLWIYEGFTSLYDDLSLARCKLITPKRYAQILSEAITRLLRTPGRHHQTVAESSFNAWHKFYKQDAGSVNHIVSYYNKGAVIALCLDITLRQLSDNKVSLDNIITDIWHQFGKDELGTNDEVVIEICKQNYGIDIKPFLDIAVHTTMDLPLQTLLDSIGLKLTMRARLSASDKGGLVDSTQTSNEFGAVYKASDSGLLIQSVTSESAAANAGIQVNDKLISFDGWQVTADHFPRLLNAKEADSTANIHLFRAGRLLKVKLSVRRAPFDTAAIEIRDSAKFESWIGLIN
;
A
#
# COMPACT_ATOMS: atom_id res chain seq x y z
N MET A 1 5.13 24.30 26.40
CA MET A 1 6.42 23.59 26.49
C MET A 1 6.78 23.12 25.09
N THR A 2 8.07 23.09 24.75
CA THR A 2 8.55 22.72 23.41
C THR A 2 9.71 21.74 23.52
N ILE A 3 9.71 20.69 22.71
CA ILE A 3 10.82 19.75 22.54
C ILE A 3 11.43 19.99 21.17
N SER A 4 12.74 20.20 21.11
CA SER A 4 13.43 20.44 19.84
C SER A 4 14.24 19.22 19.42
N TYR A 5 14.05 18.76 18.19
CA TYR A 5 14.75 17.65 17.55
C TYR A 5 15.69 18.21 16.48
N GLN A 6 16.97 17.93 16.60
CA GLN A 6 17.97 18.27 15.58
C GLN A 6 18.39 17.00 14.84
N LEU A 7 18.14 16.95 13.53
CA LEU A 7 18.53 15.85 12.65
C LEU A 7 19.81 16.23 11.87
N SER A 8 20.76 15.30 11.82
CA SER A 8 22.02 15.46 11.09
C SER A 8 22.34 14.23 10.24
N VAL A 9 22.95 14.45 9.08
CA VAL A 9 23.52 13.37 8.25
C VAL A 9 24.91 13.06 8.81
N LEU A 10 25.02 12.03 9.66
CA LEU A 10 26.26 11.74 10.39
C LEU A 10 27.32 11.11 9.48
N SER A 11 26.95 10.09 8.71
CA SER A 11 27.86 9.38 7.81
C SER A 11 27.07 8.75 6.66
N ILE A 12 27.22 9.30 5.46
CA ILE A 12 26.60 8.76 4.24
C ILE A 12 27.11 7.34 3.95
N SER A 13 28.44 7.14 4.05
CA SER A 13 29.08 5.86 3.74
C SER A 13 28.70 4.73 4.71
N GLU A 14 28.24 5.06 5.91
CA GLU A 14 27.80 4.09 6.92
C GLU A 14 26.27 4.06 7.08
N HIS A 15 25.55 4.86 6.29
CA HIS A 15 24.09 4.99 6.35
C HIS A 15 23.58 5.47 7.72
N LEU A 16 24.25 6.47 8.32
CA LEU A 16 23.95 6.95 9.66
C LEU A 16 23.35 8.36 9.66
N PHE A 17 22.20 8.49 10.32
CA PHE A 17 21.72 9.77 10.84
C PHE A 17 22.05 9.88 12.33
N SER A 18 22.18 11.11 12.83
CA SER A 18 22.14 11.37 14.28
C SER A 18 20.99 12.30 14.62
N VAL A 19 20.43 12.11 15.82
CA VAL A 19 19.38 12.97 16.35
C VAL A 19 19.74 13.43 17.75
N LYS A 20 19.57 14.73 17.99
CA LYS A 20 19.67 15.36 19.31
C LYS A 20 18.32 15.92 19.73
N ILE A 21 17.82 15.47 20.88
CA ILE A 21 16.59 15.96 21.50
C ILE A 21 16.97 16.94 22.59
N SER A 22 16.35 18.11 22.59
CA SER A 22 16.45 19.12 23.66
C SER A 22 15.15 19.11 24.46
N VAL A 23 15.22 18.63 25.70
CA VAL A 23 14.07 18.59 26.62
C VAL A 23 14.20 19.73 27.63
N PRO A 24 13.21 20.62 27.74
CA PRO A 24 13.26 21.73 28.68
C PRO A 24 13.09 21.24 30.13
N HIS A 25 13.31 22.17 31.08
CA HIS A 25 12.98 21.92 32.49
C HIS A 25 11.52 21.45 32.61
N ASN A 26 11.31 20.40 33.40
CA ASN A 26 10.02 19.74 33.58
C ASN A 26 9.88 19.22 35.02
N GLU A 27 8.71 18.74 35.38
CA GLU A 27 8.40 18.34 36.77
C GLU A 27 8.75 16.88 37.11
N PHE A 28 9.27 16.12 36.14
CA PHE A 28 9.54 14.69 36.25
C PHE A 28 10.97 14.41 36.69
N ASN A 29 11.16 13.46 37.60
CA ASN A 29 12.50 13.03 38.04
C ASN A 29 13.20 12.14 37.01
N ALA A 30 12.42 11.49 36.15
CA ALA A 30 12.90 10.70 35.03
C ALA A 30 11.92 10.85 33.86
N LEU A 31 12.45 10.70 32.65
CA LEU A 31 11.72 10.72 31.39
C LEU A 31 11.74 9.32 30.77
N THR A 32 10.65 8.92 30.15
CA THR A 32 10.54 7.70 29.36
C THR A 32 10.61 8.05 27.88
N LEU A 33 11.70 7.63 27.24
CA LEU A 33 11.88 7.70 25.80
C LEU A 33 11.30 6.44 25.16
N GLN A 34 10.61 6.59 24.04
CA GLN A 34 10.04 5.47 23.30
C GLN A 34 10.17 5.69 21.80
N LEU A 35 10.55 4.65 21.05
CA LEU A 35 10.37 4.64 19.60
C LEU A 35 9.16 3.78 19.23
N PRO A 36 8.33 4.18 18.24
CA PRO A 36 7.30 3.32 17.66
C PRO A 36 7.83 1.96 17.21
N ALA A 37 7.03 0.91 17.40
CA ALA A 37 7.30 -0.44 16.90
C ALA A 37 6.82 -0.64 15.46
N TRP A 38 5.88 0.19 15.02
CA TRP A 38 5.25 0.19 13.70
C TRP A 38 4.89 1.62 13.31
N ILE A 39 4.43 1.81 12.07
CA ILE A 39 4.07 3.12 11.50
C ILE A 39 2.61 3.06 11.01
N PRO A 40 1.76 4.06 11.34
CA PRO A 40 0.41 4.18 10.77
C PRO A 40 0.42 4.03 9.23
N GLY A 41 -0.56 3.32 8.68
CA GLY A 41 -0.63 2.95 7.25
C GLY A 41 0.10 1.64 6.89
N SER A 42 1.00 1.15 7.75
CA SER A 42 1.65 -0.15 7.57
C SER A 42 1.47 -1.05 8.79
N TYR A 43 0.41 -1.86 8.79
CA TYR A 43 -0.01 -2.74 9.90
C TYR A 43 0.91 -3.96 10.11
N MET A 44 2.16 -3.72 10.52
CA MET A 44 3.15 -4.73 10.87
C MET A 44 4.13 -4.19 11.92
N ILE A 45 4.40 -4.97 12.98
CA ILE A 45 5.51 -4.69 13.90
C ILE A 45 6.84 -4.84 13.16
N ARG A 46 7.61 -3.74 13.11
CA ARG A 46 8.89 -3.60 12.40
C ARG A 46 10.09 -3.52 13.34
N ASP A 47 9.84 -3.17 14.60
CA ASP A 47 10.84 -2.95 15.65
C ASP A 47 11.93 -1.97 15.21
N PHE A 48 11.55 -0.73 14.86
CA PHE A 48 12.47 0.31 14.39
C PHE A 48 13.64 0.57 15.35
N ALA A 49 13.41 0.38 16.65
CA ALA A 49 14.41 0.53 17.71
C ALA A 49 15.66 -0.34 17.50
N LYS A 50 15.59 -1.43 16.73
CA LYS A 50 16.77 -2.25 16.37
C LYS A 50 17.85 -1.46 15.62
N ASN A 51 17.48 -0.35 14.98
CA ASN A 51 18.37 0.52 14.23
C ASN A 51 18.92 1.68 15.07
N VAL A 52 18.45 1.86 16.30
CA VAL A 52 18.95 2.90 17.21
C VAL A 52 20.21 2.38 17.90
N HIS A 53 21.32 3.06 17.67
CA HIS A 53 22.57 2.84 18.36
C HIS A 53 22.62 3.70 19.63
N ARG A 54 23.47 3.26 20.59
CA ARG A 54 23.77 3.89 21.89
C ARG A 54 23.11 5.27 22.13
N ILE A 55 22.19 5.31 23.09
CA ILE A 55 21.57 6.56 23.57
C ILE A 55 22.43 7.16 24.68
N LEU A 56 22.72 8.44 24.56
CA LEU A 56 23.43 9.25 25.55
C LEU A 56 22.51 10.37 26.03
N ALA A 57 22.62 10.73 27.31
CA ALA A 57 21.92 11.88 27.85
C ALA A 57 22.85 12.72 28.73
N HIS A 58 22.70 14.04 28.70
CA HIS A 58 23.46 14.97 29.51
C HIS A 58 22.62 16.19 29.91
N THR A 59 22.95 16.81 31.04
CA THR A 59 22.42 18.12 31.45
C THR A 59 22.98 19.24 30.59
N GLN A 60 22.45 20.46 30.74
CA GLN A 60 22.95 21.63 30.02
C GLN A 60 24.42 21.98 30.32
N ASP A 61 24.93 21.62 31.51
CA ASP A 61 26.33 21.82 31.89
C ASP A 61 27.28 20.69 31.44
N GLY A 62 26.75 19.68 30.74
CA GLY A 62 27.52 18.55 30.20
C GLY A 62 27.65 17.34 31.14
N SER A 63 27.03 17.37 32.32
CA SER A 63 27.02 16.21 33.23
C SER A 63 26.24 15.04 32.62
N VAL A 64 26.84 13.86 32.57
CA VAL A 64 26.21 12.65 32.01
C VAL A 64 25.04 12.20 32.89
N LEU A 65 23.88 11.96 32.27
CA LEU A 65 22.69 11.41 32.91
C LEU A 65 22.63 9.89 32.74
N LYS A 66 22.04 9.20 33.73
CA LYS A 66 21.82 7.76 33.65
C LYS A 66 20.72 7.47 32.62
N VAL A 67 21.04 6.63 31.64
CA VAL A 67 20.10 6.06 30.66
C VAL A 67 20.00 4.56 30.90
N GLU A 68 18.78 4.04 31.02
CA GLU A 68 18.51 2.62 31.25
C GLU A 68 17.49 2.11 30.22
N GLN A 69 17.86 1.10 29.43
CA GLN A 69 16.92 0.46 28.51
C GLN A 69 15.97 -0.43 29.32
N LEU A 70 14.67 -0.25 29.13
CA LEU A 70 13.64 -0.98 29.88
C LEU A 70 13.10 -2.18 29.08
N ASP A 71 12.96 -2.02 27.76
CA ASP A 71 12.53 -3.07 26.84
C ASP A 71 13.11 -2.87 25.42
N LYS A 72 12.55 -3.54 24.40
CA LYS A 72 13.02 -3.48 23.01
C LYS A 72 12.99 -2.07 22.38
N GLN A 73 12.19 -1.15 22.91
CA GLN A 73 11.89 0.15 22.30
C GLN A 73 11.72 1.30 23.30
N THR A 74 11.94 1.09 24.60
CA THR A 74 11.84 2.12 25.64
C THR A 74 13.09 2.25 26.50
N TRP A 75 13.36 3.49 26.93
CA TRP A 75 14.49 3.86 27.77
C TRP A 75 14.08 4.88 28.83
N SER A 76 14.64 4.78 30.04
CA SER A 76 14.49 5.78 31.10
C SER A 76 15.71 6.68 31.18
N VAL A 77 15.50 8.00 31.28
CA VAL A 77 16.54 9.01 31.51
C VAL A 77 16.27 9.70 32.85
N THR A 78 17.16 9.53 33.83
CA THR A 78 17.03 10.21 35.14
C THR A 78 17.53 11.65 35.04
N ASN A 79 16.65 12.61 34.81
CA ASN A 79 16.98 14.04 34.63
C ASN A 79 16.77 14.90 35.89
N ASN A 80 16.19 14.36 36.97
CA ASN A 80 15.95 15.08 38.23
C ASN A 80 15.28 16.45 38.05
N LYS A 81 14.26 16.54 37.17
CA LYS A 81 13.52 17.77 36.85
C LYS A 81 14.32 18.84 36.10
N GLN A 82 15.54 18.54 35.69
CA GLN A 82 16.39 19.47 34.94
C GLN A 82 16.14 19.36 33.44
N ALA A 83 16.46 20.44 32.71
CA ALA A 83 16.57 20.39 31.27
C ALA A 83 17.74 19.48 30.87
N CYS A 84 17.57 18.73 29.78
CA CYS A 84 18.58 17.78 29.32
C CYS A 84 18.59 17.64 27.80
N PHE A 85 19.70 17.12 27.30
CA PHE A 85 19.86 16.69 25.93
C PHE A 85 19.95 15.17 25.85
N VAL A 86 19.33 14.59 24.83
CA VAL A 86 19.44 13.16 24.49
C VAL A 86 19.99 13.04 23.08
N GLU A 87 21.01 12.24 22.87
CA GLU A 87 21.66 12.04 21.57
C GLU A 87 21.72 10.55 21.23
N TYR A 88 21.42 10.22 19.98
CA TYR A 88 21.46 8.85 19.47
C TYR A 88 21.72 8.84 17.96
N VAL A 89 22.08 7.66 17.45
CA VAL A 89 22.39 7.41 16.04
C VAL A 89 21.42 6.38 15.49
N ILE A 90 21.03 6.55 14.23
CA ILE A 90 20.10 5.66 13.53
C ILE A 90 20.81 5.07 12.31
N TYR A 91 20.81 3.75 12.20
CA TYR A 91 21.20 3.06 10.98
C TYR A 91 20.03 3.03 9.98
N ALA A 92 20.22 3.63 8.81
CA ALA A 92 19.19 3.90 7.82
C ALA A 92 19.51 3.21 6.48
N PHE A 93 19.30 1.90 6.41
CA PHE A 93 19.55 1.12 5.20
C PHE A 93 18.38 0.18 4.86
N ASP A 94 17.15 0.66 5.01
CA ASP A 94 15.93 -0.01 4.56
C ASP A 94 15.30 0.82 3.45
N LEU A 95 15.54 0.43 2.18
CA LEU A 95 14.95 1.05 1.00
C LEU A 95 13.45 0.72 0.92
N SER A 96 12.66 1.45 1.70
CA SER A 96 11.20 1.44 1.63
C SER A 96 10.60 2.74 2.16
N VAL A 97 9.31 2.95 1.87
CA VAL A 97 8.56 4.15 2.28
C VAL A 97 8.20 4.19 3.78
N ARG A 98 8.69 3.25 4.59
CA ARG A 98 8.12 2.95 5.93
C ARG A 98 9.11 3.17 7.09
N SER A 99 10.37 3.44 6.79
CA SER A 99 11.48 3.43 7.75
C SER A 99 12.43 4.59 7.46
N ALA A 100 13.75 4.32 7.43
CA ALA A 100 14.77 5.26 7.01
C ALA A 100 15.76 4.60 6.03
N TYR A 101 16.24 5.39 5.08
CA TYR A 101 17.24 5.01 4.08
C TYR A 101 18.22 6.18 3.88
N LEU A 102 19.50 5.91 3.69
CA LEU A 102 20.51 6.91 3.36
C LEU A 102 21.48 6.34 2.33
N SER A 103 21.69 7.05 1.24
CA SER A 103 22.67 6.74 0.20
C SER A 103 23.48 7.99 -0.16
N ASP A 104 24.35 7.86 -1.16
CA ASP A 104 25.13 8.95 -1.74
C ASP A 104 24.30 9.96 -2.56
N GLU A 105 23.05 9.64 -2.91
CA GLU A 105 22.16 10.56 -3.62
C GLU A 105 21.17 11.28 -2.70
N TYR A 106 20.64 10.58 -1.69
CA TYR A 106 19.61 11.10 -0.79
C TYR A 106 19.53 10.32 0.53
N GLY A 107 18.85 10.92 1.50
CA GLY A 107 18.38 10.33 2.73
C GLY A 107 16.86 10.52 2.88
N PHE A 108 16.18 9.47 3.30
CA PHE A 108 14.75 9.45 3.60
C PHE A 108 14.55 8.95 5.03
N ILE A 109 13.68 9.59 5.80
CA ILE A 109 13.36 9.16 7.16
C ILE A 109 11.92 9.46 7.52
N ASN A 110 11.19 8.43 7.94
CA ASN A 110 9.92 8.59 8.66
C ASN A 110 10.19 8.92 10.12
N GLY A 111 9.39 9.83 10.69
CA GLY A 111 9.55 10.24 12.08
C GLY A 111 9.37 9.10 13.08
N THR A 112 8.56 8.07 12.78
CA THR A 112 8.44 6.86 13.62
C THR A 112 9.72 6.05 13.76
N SER A 113 10.66 6.21 12.82
CA SER A 113 12.00 5.61 12.84
C SER A 113 13.10 6.59 13.23
N GLY A 114 12.78 7.89 13.30
CA GLY A 114 13.72 8.99 13.50
C GLY A 114 13.68 9.64 14.87
N PHE A 115 12.49 9.85 15.43
CA PHE A 115 12.29 10.71 16.60
C PHE A 115 11.80 9.90 17.79
N LEU A 116 12.57 9.84 18.89
CA LEU A 116 12.11 9.23 20.14
C LEU A 116 11.03 10.11 20.79
N HIS A 117 9.90 9.51 21.14
CA HIS A 117 8.84 10.12 21.93
C HIS A 117 9.29 10.32 23.37
N VAL A 118 9.09 11.52 23.93
CA VAL A 118 9.22 11.79 25.37
C VAL A 118 7.83 11.66 26.00
N ARG A 119 7.51 10.49 26.55
CA ARG A 119 6.13 10.10 26.91
C ARG A 119 5.45 11.04 27.90
N GLU A 120 6.19 11.53 28.88
CA GLU A 120 5.65 12.43 29.90
C GLU A 120 5.26 13.82 29.35
N LEU A 121 5.67 14.12 28.11
CA LEU A 121 5.48 15.40 27.43
C LEU A 121 4.81 15.21 26.07
N GLU A 122 3.88 14.26 25.94
CA GLU A 122 3.26 13.86 24.65
C GLU A 122 2.58 15.02 23.90
N ASP A 123 1.96 15.96 24.64
CA ASP A 123 1.26 17.13 24.08
C ASP A 123 2.18 18.35 23.88
N ALA A 124 3.49 18.22 24.13
CA ALA A 124 4.42 19.32 23.92
C ALA A 124 4.62 19.60 22.43
N LYS A 125 4.70 20.89 22.07
CA LYS A 125 5.08 21.30 20.71
C LYS A 125 6.42 20.69 20.34
N CYS A 126 6.57 20.27 19.10
CA CYS A 126 7.83 19.76 18.60
C CYS A 126 8.41 20.72 17.56
N GLU A 127 9.71 20.98 17.66
CA GLU A 127 10.48 21.71 16.66
C GLU A 127 11.46 20.76 15.99
N VAL A 128 11.65 20.88 14.67
CA VAL A 128 12.65 20.13 13.93
C VAL A 128 13.65 21.10 13.31
N MET A 129 14.93 20.83 13.56
CA MET A 129 16.06 21.56 12.99
C MET A 129 16.95 20.59 12.22
N PHE A 130 17.56 21.10 11.16
CA PHE A 130 18.51 20.35 10.35
C PHE A 130 19.91 20.94 10.53
N GLU A 131 20.88 20.11 10.89
CA GLU A 131 22.29 20.53 10.98
C GLU A 131 22.85 20.75 9.58
N LYS A 132 22.71 21.98 9.07
CA LYS A 132 23.12 22.34 7.69
C LYS A 132 24.58 21.98 7.41
N SER A 133 25.48 22.09 8.39
CA SER A 133 26.89 21.74 8.19
C SER A 133 27.15 20.25 7.95
N SER A 134 26.20 19.39 8.31
CA SER A 134 26.27 17.94 8.07
C SER A 134 25.68 17.52 6.72
N ILE A 135 24.89 18.39 6.08
CA ILE A 135 24.20 18.10 4.83
C ILE A 135 25.07 18.61 3.67
N PRO A 136 25.31 17.81 2.62
CA PRO A 136 25.99 18.31 1.43
C PRO A 136 25.33 19.56 0.86
N ASP A 137 26.10 20.58 0.47
CA ASP A 137 25.58 21.86 -0.04
C ASP A 137 24.67 21.72 -1.27
N THR A 138 24.81 20.62 -2.02
CA THR A 138 23.99 20.31 -3.19
C THR A 138 22.65 19.64 -2.85
N TRP A 139 22.45 19.23 -1.59
CA TRP A 139 21.22 18.57 -1.17
C TRP A 139 20.17 19.58 -0.69
N THR A 140 18.92 19.32 -1.02
CA THR A 140 17.76 20.08 -0.57
C THR A 140 16.85 19.20 0.28
N ILE A 141 16.00 19.84 1.08
CA ILE A 141 15.04 19.16 1.97
C ILE A 141 13.64 19.31 1.37
N ALA A 142 12.92 18.20 1.27
CA ALA A 142 11.51 18.13 0.90
C ALA A 142 10.73 17.42 2.02
N THR A 143 9.75 18.12 2.57
CA THR A 143 8.88 17.62 3.65
C THR A 143 7.63 18.50 3.72
N SER A 144 6.55 17.94 4.24
CA SER A 144 5.31 18.66 4.54
C SER A 144 5.30 19.29 5.95
N LEU A 145 6.41 19.20 6.71
CA LEU A 145 6.53 19.88 8.00
C LEU A 145 6.25 21.39 7.85
N PRO A 146 5.37 21.99 8.67
CA PRO A 146 5.12 23.43 8.64
C PRO A 146 6.36 24.23 9.03
N LEU A 147 6.72 25.22 8.21
CA LEU A 147 7.86 26.11 8.46
C LEU A 147 7.36 27.46 9.01
N GLU A 148 7.75 27.79 10.24
CA GLU A 148 7.46 29.07 10.90
C GLU A 148 8.76 29.71 11.38
N ASN A 149 9.06 30.95 10.94
CA ASN A 149 10.27 31.69 11.35
C ASN A 149 11.58 30.86 11.22
N GLU A 150 11.78 30.22 10.06
CA GLU A 150 12.94 29.35 9.77
C GLU A 150 13.05 28.06 10.61
N THR A 151 12.03 27.74 11.42
CA THR A 151 11.97 26.53 12.25
C THR A 151 10.77 25.69 11.87
N TYR A 152 10.98 24.38 11.68
CA TYR A 152 9.86 23.47 11.41
C TYR A 152 9.14 23.17 12.72
N THR A 153 7.85 23.49 12.83
CA THR A 153 7.11 23.42 14.08
C THR A 153 5.80 22.66 13.92
N VAL A 154 5.52 21.76 14.85
CA VAL A 154 4.29 20.96 14.90
C VAL A 154 3.70 20.95 16.31
N ALA A 155 2.41 20.63 16.41
CA ALA A 155 1.65 20.72 17.65
C ALA A 155 2.09 19.70 18.71
N ASN A 156 2.47 18.49 18.30
CA ASN A 156 2.83 17.39 19.20
C ASN A 156 3.59 16.26 18.47
N TYR A 157 3.90 15.18 19.20
CA TYR A 157 4.64 14.04 18.68
C TYR A 157 3.86 13.24 17.59
N ASP A 158 2.54 13.11 17.72
CA ASP A 158 1.70 12.45 16.69
C ASP A 158 1.80 13.18 15.34
N GLU A 159 1.80 14.51 15.37
CA GLU A 159 2.05 15.30 14.15
C GLU A 159 3.47 15.15 13.65
N LEU A 160 4.47 15.22 14.52
CA LEU A 160 5.88 15.08 14.15
C LEU A 160 6.17 13.81 13.34
N ILE A 161 5.62 12.67 13.77
CA ILE A 161 5.92 11.38 13.13
C ILE A 161 5.20 11.14 11.81
N ASP A 162 4.26 12.02 11.46
CA ASP A 162 3.43 11.91 10.26
C ASP A 162 3.88 12.87 9.14
N HIS A 163 5.11 13.38 9.24
CA HIS A 163 5.77 14.13 8.18
C HIS A 163 7.10 13.45 7.81
N PRO A 164 7.14 12.63 6.76
CA PRO A 164 8.41 12.10 6.27
C PRO A 164 9.33 13.22 5.80
N ILE A 165 10.62 12.97 5.90
CA ILE A 165 11.66 13.91 5.51
C ILE A 165 12.50 13.26 4.42
N LEU A 166 12.61 13.94 3.29
CA LEU A 166 13.50 13.58 2.19
C LEU A 166 14.57 14.66 2.03
N ILE A 167 15.85 14.29 2.08
CA ILE A 167 17.00 15.21 1.99
C ILE A 167 17.94 14.67 0.93
N GLY A 168 18.22 15.39 -0.15
CA GLY A 168 19.05 14.80 -1.20
C GLY A 168 19.27 15.67 -2.41
N SER A 169 19.85 15.07 -3.45
CA SER A 169 19.76 15.62 -4.81
C SER A 169 18.34 15.35 -5.32
N LEU A 170 17.47 16.36 -5.25
CA LEU A 170 16.05 16.24 -5.57
C LEU A 170 15.69 17.02 -6.84
N GLU A 171 14.89 16.40 -7.70
CA GLU A 171 14.18 17.11 -8.76
C GLU A 171 12.74 17.36 -8.31
N GLN A 172 12.30 18.62 -8.34
CA GLN A 172 10.99 19.03 -7.86
C GLN A 172 10.27 19.92 -8.87
N GLN A 173 8.97 19.71 -9.00
CA GLN A 173 8.06 20.63 -9.65
C GLN A 173 6.81 20.84 -8.79
N SER A 174 6.18 22.00 -8.91
CA SER A 174 4.96 22.33 -8.18
C SER A 174 3.86 22.81 -9.13
N PHE A 175 2.61 22.59 -8.71
CA PHE A 175 1.42 23.01 -9.44
C PHE A 175 0.29 23.32 -8.44
N ASP A 176 -0.66 24.17 -8.82
CA ASP A 176 -1.77 24.60 -7.96
C ASP A 176 -3.08 24.00 -8.46
N VAL A 177 -3.90 23.49 -7.54
CA VAL A 177 -5.23 22.96 -7.80
C VAL A 177 -6.18 23.42 -6.71
N SER A 178 -7.28 24.09 -7.09
CA SER A 178 -8.33 24.54 -6.17
C SER A 178 -7.81 25.29 -4.92
N GLY A 179 -6.75 26.09 -5.08
CA GLY A 179 -6.14 26.87 -4.00
C GLY A 179 -5.18 26.09 -3.09
N THR A 180 -4.88 24.83 -3.42
CA THR A 180 -3.89 23.98 -2.76
C THR A 180 -2.66 23.81 -3.64
N LYS A 181 -1.48 23.93 -3.04
CA LYS A 181 -0.21 23.78 -3.74
C LYS A 181 0.30 22.35 -3.65
N PHE A 182 0.53 21.71 -4.78
CA PHE A 182 1.07 20.36 -4.86
C PHE A 182 2.55 20.40 -5.22
N HIS A 183 3.32 19.51 -4.61
CA HIS A 183 4.75 19.33 -4.83
C HIS A 183 5.00 17.90 -5.27
N LEU A 184 5.57 17.72 -6.46
CA LEU A 184 6.04 16.43 -6.95
C LEU A 184 7.57 16.41 -6.88
N VAL A 185 8.11 15.48 -6.10
CA VAL A 185 9.54 15.39 -5.78
C VAL A 185 10.06 14.01 -6.16
N PHE A 186 11.20 13.96 -6.84
CA PHE A 186 11.91 12.73 -7.18
C PHE A 186 13.33 12.71 -6.61
N THR A 187 13.76 11.55 -6.14
CA THR A 187 15.12 11.35 -5.62
C THR A 187 16.15 11.05 -6.71
N GLY A 188 17.35 11.58 -6.51
CA GLY A 188 18.48 11.35 -7.41
C GLY A 188 18.29 12.07 -8.74
N ARG A 189 19.25 11.91 -9.65
CA ARG A 189 19.15 12.50 -10.99
C ARG A 189 18.18 11.66 -11.84
N THR A 190 17.31 12.31 -12.61
CA THR A 190 16.37 11.58 -13.46
C THR A 190 16.11 12.24 -14.81
N GLU A 191 15.88 11.40 -15.82
CA GLU A 191 15.39 11.83 -17.14
C GLU A 191 13.86 11.76 -17.25
N THR A 192 13.17 11.57 -16.12
CA THR A 192 11.70 11.58 -16.03
C THR A 192 11.13 12.92 -16.50
N ASP A 193 10.06 12.87 -17.28
CA ASP A 193 9.29 14.05 -17.67
C ASP A 193 8.34 14.46 -16.52
N ILE A 194 8.90 15.13 -15.51
CA ILE A 194 8.15 15.57 -14.32
C ILE A 194 7.01 16.52 -14.69
N ALA A 195 7.18 17.35 -15.73
CA ALA A 195 6.16 18.28 -16.18
C ALA A 195 4.93 17.53 -16.73
N LYS A 196 5.15 16.51 -17.56
CA LYS A 196 4.08 15.63 -18.05
C LYS A 196 3.33 14.95 -16.91
N ILE A 197 4.03 14.51 -15.87
CA ILE A 197 3.42 13.88 -14.69
C ILE A 197 2.56 14.89 -13.93
N CYS A 198 3.06 16.10 -13.67
CA CYS A 198 2.26 17.17 -13.06
C CYS A 198 0.98 17.45 -13.86
N GLU A 199 1.06 17.53 -15.19
CA GLU A 199 -0.13 17.72 -16.05
C GLU A 199 -1.17 16.60 -15.89
N ASP A 200 -0.74 15.34 -15.76
CA ASP A 200 -1.66 14.22 -15.58
C ASP A 200 -2.15 14.09 -14.13
N LEU A 201 -1.42 14.61 -13.14
CA LEU A 201 -1.85 14.65 -11.72
C LEU A 201 -2.87 15.75 -11.44
N VAL A 202 -2.84 16.89 -12.14
CA VAL A 202 -3.81 17.98 -11.98
C VAL A 202 -5.26 17.49 -12.01
N PRO A 203 -5.75 16.78 -13.05
CA PRO A 203 -7.14 16.34 -13.10
C PRO A 203 -7.48 15.29 -12.03
N ILE A 204 -6.51 14.49 -11.54
CA ILE A 204 -6.72 13.56 -10.42
C ILE A 204 -6.94 14.34 -9.13
N CYS A 205 -6.10 15.34 -8.88
CA CYS A 205 -6.20 16.19 -7.69
C CYS A 205 -7.51 16.98 -7.69
N GLU A 206 -7.89 17.55 -8.84
CA GLU A 206 -9.18 18.24 -9.03
C GLU A 206 -10.34 17.30 -8.69
N HIS A 207 -10.34 16.10 -9.29
CA HIS A 207 -11.41 15.12 -9.08
C HIS A 207 -11.61 14.73 -7.62
N HIS A 208 -10.52 14.41 -6.89
CA HIS A 208 -10.64 14.05 -5.47
C HIS A 208 -11.06 15.24 -4.60
N ILE A 209 -10.55 16.45 -4.87
CA ILE A 209 -10.97 17.66 -4.15
C ILE A 209 -12.45 17.95 -4.39
N GLU A 210 -12.94 17.82 -5.62
CA GLU A 210 -14.35 18.01 -5.94
C GLU A 210 -15.24 16.96 -5.26
N LEU A 211 -14.80 15.69 -5.25
CA LEU A 211 -15.52 14.60 -4.60
C LEU A 211 -15.74 14.87 -3.11
N PHE A 212 -14.71 15.31 -2.37
CA PHE A 212 -14.79 15.56 -0.92
C PHE A 212 -15.08 17.04 -0.55
N GLY A 213 -15.20 17.92 -1.54
CA GLY A 213 -15.46 19.35 -1.41
C GLY A 213 -14.27 20.24 -0.99
N SER A 214 -13.26 19.69 -0.32
CA SER A 214 -12.03 20.41 0.07
C SER A 214 -10.96 19.44 0.54
N ILE A 215 -9.68 19.78 0.38
CA ILE A 215 -8.55 19.04 0.98
C ILE A 215 -8.16 19.63 2.33
N PRO A 216 -7.87 18.80 3.36
CA PRO A 216 -7.55 19.27 4.71
C PRO A 216 -6.10 19.76 4.90
N CYS A 217 -5.47 20.29 3.85
CA CYS A 217 -4.14 20.90 3.92
C CYS A 217 -4.00 22.04 2.89
N LYS A 218 -2.99 22.91 3.05
CA LYS A 218 -2.69 23.99 2.09
C LYS A 218 -1.65 23.58 1.04
N GLU A 219 -0.75 22.68 1.44
CA GLU A 219 0.27 22.12 0.58
C GLU A 219 0.22 20.59 0.70
N TYR A 220 0.47 19.88 -0.40
CA TYR A 220 0.53 18.42 -0.43
C TYR A 220 1.76 17.94 -1.22
N TRP A 221 2.50 16.98 -0.67
CA TRP A 221 3.80 16.55 -1.22
C TRP A 221 3.80 15.08 -1.64
N PHE A 222 4.04 14.81 -2.92
CA PHE A 222 4.34 13.47 -3.45
C PHE A 222 5.86 13.25 -3.42
N LEU A 223 6.36 12.59 -2.37
CA LEU A 223 7.80 12.31 -2.18
C LEU A 223 8.15 10.97 -2.84
N THR A 224 8.77 10.98 -4.02
CA THR A 224 9.00 9.78 -4.81
C THR A 224 10.45 9.31 -4.77
N LEU A 225 10.67 8.18 -4.08
CA LEU A 225 11.90 7.42 -4.05
C LEU A 225 12.02 6.57 -5.32
N LEU A 226 13.05 6.83 -6.12
CA LEU A 226 13.35 6.08 -7.33
C LEU A 226 14.28 4.91 -7.02
N ALA A 227 13.94 3.72 -7.52
CA ALA A 227 14.72 2.50 -7.37
C ALA A 227 14.81 1.72 -8.69
N ASP A 228 15.64 0.67 -8.71
CA ASP A 228 15.71 -0.27 -9.85
C ASP A 228 14.47 -1.19 -9.88
N ASP A 229 14.02 -1.62 -8.71
CA ASP A 229 12.80 -2.39 -8.49
C ASP A 229 12.18 -1.97 -7.14
N GLY A 230 10.88 -2.23 -6.98
CA GLY A 230 10.10 -1.83 -5.82
C GLY A 230 8.86 -1.02 -6.18
N PHE A 231 7.78 -1.26 -5.45
CA PHE A 231 6.50 -0.56 -5.59
C PHE A 231 5.87 -0.42 -4.22
N GLY A 232 5.41 0.77 -3.87
CA GLY A 232 4.62 1.01 -2.68
C GLY A 232 4.41 2.49 -2.39
N GLY A 233 3.37 2.79 -1.62
CA GLY A 233 3.09 4.11 -1.09
C GLY A 233 2.86 4.03 0.42
N LEU A 234 2.93 5.20 1.06
CA LEU A 234 2.50 5.39 2.44
C LEU A 234 1.92 6.79 2.59
N GLU A 235 0.70 6.83 3.09
CA GLU A 235 -0.11 8.02 3.23
C GLU A 235 0.26 8.81 4.48
N HIS A 236 0.28 10.14 4.36
CA HIS A 236 0.53 11.06 5.47
C HIS A 236 -0.45 12.23 5.42
N ARG A 237 -0.59 12.98 6.51
CA ARG A 237 -1.59 14.06 6.64
C ARG A 237 -1.56 15.13 5.55
N ALA A 238 -0.39 15.40 4.97
CA ALA A 238 -0.17 16.42 3.96
C ALA A 238 0.91 16.00 2.93
N SER A 239 1.12 14.69 2.78
CA SER A 239 2.10 14.15 1.86
C SER A 239 1.89 12.65 1.65
N THR A 240 2.63 12.06 0.73
CA THR A 240 2.83 10.61 0.63
C THR A 240 4.28 10.32 0.31
N ALA A 241 4.79 9.20 0.79
CA ALA A 241 6.07 8.64 0.39
C ALA A 241 5.82 7.50 -0.61
N LEU A 242 6.41 7.59 -1.79
CA LEU A 242 6.26 6.64 -2.89
C LEU A 242 7.60 5.95 -3.18
N LEU A 243 7.58 4.65 -3.47
CA LEU A 243 8.72 3.91 -4.02
C LEU A 243 8.31 3.38 -5.39
N PHE A 244 9.05 3.74 -6.43
CA PHE A 244 8.68 3.36 -7.79
C PHE A 244 9.90 3.12 -8.70
N PRO A 245 9.82 2.18 -9.67
CA PRO A 245 10.95 1.89 -10.56
C PRO A 245 11.22 3.05 -11.51
N ARG A 246 12.48 3.48 -11.58
CA ARG A 246 12.91 4.67 -12.34
C ARG A 246 12.50 4.61 -13.82
N PHE A 247 12.69 3.46 -14.45
CA PHE A 247 12.49 3.26 -15.89
C PHE A 247 11.06 2.87 -16.27
N HIS A 248 10.12 2.94 -15.32
CA HIS A 248 8.69 2.75 -15.57
C HIS A 248 7.93 4.07 -15.75
N LEU A 249 8.58 5.20 -15.43
CA LEU A 249 8.04 6.55 -15.59
C LEU A 249 8.33 7.09 -16.99
N PRO A 250 7.51 8.03 -17.51
CA PRO A 250 7.73 8.64 -18.81
C PRO A 250 9.07 9.38 -18.83
N MET A 251 9.87 9.16 -19.87
CA MET A 251 11.13 9.88 -20.06
C MET A 251 10.96 11.12 -20.94
N LYS A 252 11.79 12.14 -20.70
CA LYS A 252 11.88 13.33 -21.56
C LYS A 252 12.08 12.89 -23.02
N HIS A 253 11.28 13.47 -23.91
CA HIS A 253 11.29 13.21 -25.36
C HIS A 253 10.81 11.80 -25.78
N GLU A 254 10.21 11.02 -24.89
CA GLU A 254 9.54 9.77 -25.26
C GLU A 254 8.19 10.06 -25.95
N PHE A 255 7.93 9.42 -27.09
CA PHE A 255 6.70 9.65 -27.89
C PHE A 255 5.46 8.89 -27.37
N SER A 256 5.65 7.95 -26.44
CA SER A 256 4.59 7.10 -25.89
C SER A 256 4.23 7.57 -24.47
N ASN A 257 3.08 8.21 -24.34
CA ASN A 257 2.83 9.06 -23.17
C ASN A 257 2.06 8.35 -22.03
N ARG A 258 1.65 7.07 -22.19
CA ARG A 258 0.75 6.36 -21.23
C ARG A 258 0.93 4.84 -21.22
N SER A 259 2.15 4.37 -20.94
CA SER A 259 2.42 2.94 -20.70
C SER A 259 1.57 2.40 -19.53
N GLU A 260 1.37 1.08 -19.46
CA GLU A 260 0.67 0.47 -18.30
C GLU A 260 1.40 0.74 -16.99
N GLN A 261 2.74 0.78 -17.02
CA GLN A 261 3.58 1.08 -15.88
C GLN A 261 3.39 2.52 -15.41
N TYR A 262 3.33 3.48 -16.33
CA TYR A 262 3.05 4.86 -15.96
C TYR A 262 1.63 5.03 -15.41
N GLN A 263 0.64 4.34 -15.98
CA GLN A 263 -0.72 4.31 -15.41
C GLN A 263 -0.73 3.79 -13.97
N GLN A 264 0.09 2.77 -13.64
CA GLN A 264 0.25 2.29 -12.26
C GLN A 264 0.83 3.33 -11.32
N PHE A 265 1.74 4.19 -11.79
CA PHE A 265 2.24 5.32 -11.00
C PHE A 265 1.13 6.34 -10.71
N LEU A 266 0.35 6.71 -11.73
CA LEU A 266 -0.78 7.63 -11.54
C LEU A 266 -1.85 7.05 -10.60
N SER A 267 -2.13 5.75 -10.72
CA SER A 267 -3.03 5.01 -9.83
C SER A 267 -2.50 5.02 -8.40
N LEU A 268 -1.19 4.77 -8.20
CA LEU A 268 -0.56 4.90 -6.88
C LEU A 268 -0.69 6.32 -6.31
N CYS A 269 -0.43 7.36 -7.08
CA CYS A 269 -0.64 8.74 -6.61
C CYS A 269 -2.11 9.03 -6.27
N SER A 270 -3.06 8.50 -7.06
CA SER A 270 -4.50 8.62 -6.82
C SER A 270 -4.91 7.93 -5.50
N HIS A 271 -4.40 6.72 -5.27
CA HIS A 271 -4.59 5.92 -4.06
C HIS A 271 -4.16 6.71 -2.81
N GLU A 272 -2.92 7.16 -2.81
CA GLU A 272 -2.31 7.85 -1.68
C GLU A 272 -2.92 9.23 -1.44
N LEU A 273 -3.35 9.94 -2.49
CA LEU A 273 -4.04 11.22 -2.34
C LEU A 273 -5.42 11.02 -1.71
N LEU A 274 -6.20 10.03 -2.13
CA LEU A 274 -7.51 9.72 -1.55
C LEU A 274 -7.39 9.41 -0.06
N HIS A 275 -6.31 8.74 0.36
CA HIS A 275 -6.05 8.46 1.76
C HIS A 275 -5.98 9.69 2.68
N THR A 276 -5.72 10.87 2.14
CA THR A 276 -5.82 12.15 2.87
C THR A 276 -7.18 12.31 3.57
N TRP A 277 -8.26 11.88 2.91
CA TRP A 277 -9.61 11.87 3.47
C TRP A 277 -9.97 10.53 4.11
N HIS A 278 -9.59 9.43 3.46
CA HIS A 278 -10.03 8.08 3.79
C HIS A 278 -8.84 7.22 4.24
N VAL A 279 -8.53 7.26 5.53
CA VAL A 279 -7.45 6.62 6.32
C VAL A 279 -6.78 7.67 7.21
N LYS A 280 -6.35 8.82 6.68
CA LYS A 280 -5.69 9.84 7.51
C LYS A 280 -6.65 10.59 8.43
N LYS A 281 -7.85 10.91 7.93
CA LYS A 281 -8.87 11.65 8.67
C LYS A 281 -10.07 10.77 9.04
N SER A 282 -10.69 10.16 8.04
CA SER A 282 -11.72 9.15 8.26
C SER A 282 -11.04 7.81 8.53
N ARG A 283 -11.17 7.28 9.74
CA ARG A 283 -10.51 6.04 10.17
C ARG A 283 -11.26 5.38 11.33
N PRO A 284 -10.98 4.10 11.65
CA PRO A 284 -11.58 3.45 12.81
C PRO A 284 -11.29 4.23 14.10
N GLN A 285 -12.24 4.24 15.05
CA GLN A 285 -12.07 4.90 16.36
C GLN A 285 -10.75 4.55 17.06
N LEU A 286 -10.36 3.28 17.02
CA LEU A 286 -9.14 2.75 17.64
C LEU A 286 -7.85 3.28 16.99
N MET A 287 -7.93 3.78 15.75
CA MET A 287 -6.80 4.30 14.97
C MET A 287 -6.63 5.82 15.08
N LEU A 288 -7.48 6.52 15.84
CA LEU A 288 -7.30 7.97 16.08
C LEU A 288 -6.05 8.26 16.90
N LYS A 289 -5.80 7.46 17.94
CA LYS A 289 -4.61 7.50 18.81
C LYS A 289 -4.12 6.07 19.07
N PRO A 290 -3.51 5.41 18.07
CA PRO A 290 -3.14 4.01 18.17
C PRO A 290 -2.00 3.81 19.17
N ASP A 291 -1.98 2.66 19.86
CA ASP A 291 -0.79 2.24 20.60
C ASP A 291 0.31 1.82 19.62
N LEU A 292 1.35 2.64 19.51
CA LEU A 292 2.46 2.41 18.60
C LEU A 292 3.46 1.34 19.11
N SER A 293 3.22 0.71 20.25
CA SER A 293 4.07 -0.35 20.81
C SER A 293 3.63 -1.78 20.49
N ALA A 294 2.37 -1.96 20.11
CA ALA A 294 1.74 -3.26 19.87
C ALA A 294 0.80 -3.22 18.67
N GLU A 295 0.32 -4.40 18.24
CA GLU A 295 -0.68 -4.51 17.19
C GLU A 295 -2.01 -3.86 17.59
N VAL A 296 -2.62 -3.09 16.68
CA VAL A 296 -3.96 -2.50 16.82
C VAL A 296 -4.93 -3.15 15.84
N TYR A 297 -5.82 -3.98 16.34
CA TYR A 297 -6.70 -4.82 15.52
C TYR A 297 -7.98 -4.08 15.10
N THR A 298 -8.31 -4.15 13.81
CA THR A 298 -9.57 -3.59 13.25
C THR A 298 -10.13 -4.49 12.15
N ASN A 299 -11.45 -4.53 12.02
CA ASN A 299 -12.16 -5.25 10.95
C ASN A 299 -12.43 -4.37 9.72
N GLN A 300 -11.99 -3.11 9.71
CA GLN A 300 -12.47 -2.08 8.78
C GLN A 300 -11.53 -1.77 7.60
N LEU A 301 -10.39 -2.45 7.44
CA LEU A 301 -9.46 -2.17 6.33
C LEU A 301 -10.09 -2.47 4.96
N TRP A 302 -11.11 -3.33 4.87
CA TRP A 302 -11.85 -3.50 3.61
C TRP A 302 -12.65 -2.26 3.19
N ILE A 303 -13.01 -1.37 4.14
CA ILE A 303 -13.61 -0.06 3.88
C ILE A 303 -12.49 0.91 3.45
N TYR A 304 -11.45 1.01 4.26
CA TYR A 304 -10.42 2.05 4.11
C TYR A 304 -9.43 1.79 2.99
N GLU A 305 -9.01 0.55 2.82
CA GLU A 305 -8.07 0.13 1.79
C GLU A 305 -8.83 -0.40 0.57
N GLY A 306 -9.90 -1.17 0.82
CA GLY A 306 -10.70 -1.75 -0.24
C GLY A 306 -11.45 -0.73 -1.08
N PHE A 307 -12.07 0.29 -0.47
CA PHE A 307 -12.75 1.33 -1.25
C PHE A 307 -11.72 2.15 -2.02
N THR A 308 -10.61 2.54 -1.37
CA THR A 308 -9.50 3.25 -2.03
C THR A 308 -8.98 2.46 -3.25
N SER A 309 -8.85 1.14 -3.14
CA SER A 309 -8.48 0.25 -4.27
C SER A 309 -9.51 0.11 -5.40
N LEU A 310 -10.74 0.59 -5.22
CA LEU A 310 -11.65 0.79 -6.35
C LEU A 310 -11.40 2.16 -6.99
N TYR A 311 -11.21 3.19 -6.16
CA TYR A 311 -11.10 4.58 -6.58
C TYR A 311 -9.76 4.93 -7.21
N ASP A 312 -8.67 4.27 -6.85
CA ASP A 312 -7.35 4.52 -7.45
C ASP A 312 -7.41 4.48 -8.98
N ASP A 313 -7.99 3.43 -9.56
CA ASP A 313 -8.17 3.28 -11.01
C ASP A 313 -9.50 3.88 -11.54
N LEU A 314 -10.59 3.88 -10.76
CA LEU A 314 -11.85 4.52 -11.17
C LEU A 314 -11.69 6.03 -11.39
N SER A 315 -10.95 6.71 -10.52
CA SER A 315 -10.67 8.13 -10.64
C SER A 315 -9.83 8.42 -11.87
N LEU A 316 -8.84 7.59 -12.20
CA LEU A 316 -8.10 7.69 -13.46
C LEU A 316 -9.02 7.57 -14.69
N ALA A 317 -10.02 6.70 -14.64
CA ALA A 317 -11.01 6.55 -15.72
C ALA A 317 -11.91 7.78 -15.83
N ARG A 318 -12.40 8.30 -14.70
CA ARG A 318 -13.21 9.55 -14.61
C ARG A 318 -12.46 10.76 -15.16
N CYS A 319 -11.15 10.86 -14.86
CA CYS A 319 -10.25 11.88 -15.37
C CYS A 319 -9.80 11.65 -16.82
N LYS A 320 -10.27 10.58 -17.49
CA LYS A 320 -9.90 10.21 -18.88
C LYS A 320 -8.40 10.00 -19.08
N LEU A 321 -7.69 9.62 -18.00
CA LEU A 321 -6.28 9.24 -18.05
C LEU A 321 -6.12 7.81 -18.56
N ILE A 322 -7.09 6.95 -18.22
CA ILE A 322 -7.29 5.64 -18.85
C ILE A 322 -8.64 5.59 -19.57
N THR A 323 -8.73 4.76 -20.60
CA THR A 323 -9.98 4.57 -21.34
C THR A 323 -10.95 3.67 -20.57
N PRO A 324 -12.27 3.74 -20.81
CA PRO A 324 -13.23 2.78 -20.25
C PRO A 324 -12.83 1.33 -20.55
N LYS A 325 -12.33 1.08 -21.77
CA LYS A 325 -11.81 -0.23 -22.17
C LYS A 325 -10.67 -0.70 -21.26
N ARG A 326 -9.71 0.17 -20.92
CA ARG A 326 -8.62 -0.14 -20.00
C ARG A 326 -9.13 -0.36 -18.58
N TYR A 327 -10.08 0.45 -18.13
CA TYR A 327 -10.66 0.26 -16.80
C TYR A 327 -11.42 -1.07 -16.67
N ALA A 328 -12.19 -1.48 -17.70
CA ALA A 328 -12.81 -2.81 -17.74
C ALA A 328 -11.76 -3.95 -17.71
N GLN A 329 -10.57 -3.77 -18.29
CA GLN A 329 -9.47 -4.72 -18.15
C GLN A 329 -9.00 -4.82 -16.70
N ILE A 330 -8.79 -3.67 -16.03
CA ILE A 330 -8.38 -3.61 -14.63
C ILE A 330 -9.39 -4.33 -13.72
N LEU A 331 -10.69 -4.10 -13.91
CA LEU A 331 -11.74 -4.82 -13.19
C LEU A 331 -11.66 -6.34 -13.42
N SER A 332 -11.42 -6.76 -14.67
CA SER A 332 -11.22 -8.16 -15.03
C SER A 332 -9.98 -8.76 -14.36
N GLU A 333 -8.89 -8.00 -14.26
CA GLU A 333 -7.66 -8.41 -13.58
C GLU A 333 -7.85 -8.56 -12.06
N ALA A 334 -8.56 -7.64 -11.42
CA ALA A 334 -8.91 -7.70 -10.01
C ALA A 334 -9.79 -8.91 -9.66
N ILE A 335 -10.84 -9.16 -10.48
CA ILE A 335 -11.73 -10.32 -10.33
C ILE A 335 -10.95 -11.62 -10.55
N THR A 336 -10.12 -11.69 -11.58
CA THR A 336 -9.27 -12.88 -11.84
C THR A 336 -8.37 -13.16 -10.64
N ARG A 337 -7.73 -12.14 -10.07
CA ARG A 337 -6.87 -12.30 -8.89
C ARG A 337 -7.65 -12.85 -7.69
N LEU A 338 -8.87 -12.37 -7.48
CA LEU A 338 -9.76 -12.88 -6.42
C LEU A 338 -10.08 -14.37 -6.66
N LEU A 339 -10.59 -14.71 -7.85
CA LEU A 339 -11.04 -16.07 -8.19
C LEU A 339 -9.89 -17.10 -8.19
N ARG A 340 -8.67 -16.67 -8.52
CA ARG A 340 -7.46 -17.50 -8.45
C ARG A 340 -6.85 -17.64 -7.06
N THR A 341 -7.44 -17.03 -6.04
CA THR A 341 -7.02 -17.17 -4.64
C THR A 341 -7.96 -18.12 -3.92
N PRO A 342 -7.61 -19.40 -3.72
CA PRO A 342 -8.44 -20.35 -2.96
C PRO A 342 -8.71 -19.88 -1.53
N GLY A 343 -7.77 -19.14 -0.93
CA GLY A 343 -7.91 -18.60 0.42
C GLY A 343 -9.15 -17.72 0.63
N ARG A 344 -9.79 -17.21 -0.44
CA ARG A 344 -11.09 -16.50 -0.35
C ARG A 344 -12.22 -17.36 0.24
N HIS A 345 -12.11 -18.68 0.15
CA HIS A 345 -13.06 -19.63 0.74
C HIS A 345 -12.76 -19.99 2.20
N HIS A 346 -11.61 -19.55 2.73
CA HIS A 346 -11.12 -19.87 4.06
C HIS A 346 -10.99 -18.66 5.00
N GLN A 347 -11.07 -17.44 4.45
CA GLN A 347 -10.97 -16.21 5.22
C GLN A 347 -11.97 -15.18 4.71
N THR A 348 -12.73 -14.59 5.62
CA THR A 348 -13.60 -13.45 5.33
C THR A 348 -12.77 -12.17 5.13
N VAL A 349 -13.35 -11.13 4.53
CA VAL A 349 -12.58 -9.89 4.31
C VAL A 349 -12.34 -9.14 5.64
N ALA A 350 -13.29 -9.21 6.58
CA ALA A 350 -13.15 -8.66 7.92
C ALA A 350 -12.04 -9.38 8.71
N GLU A 351 -11.98 -10.72 8.66
CA GLU A 351 -10.87 -11.47 9.26
C GLU A 351 -9.53 -11.17 8.60
N SER A 352 -9.50 -10.87 7.30
CA SER A 352 -8.27 -10.45 6.63
C SER A 352 -7.77 -9.11 7.17
N SER A 353 -8.67 -8.14 7.33
CA SER A 353 -8.39 -6.86 8.00
C SER A 353 -7.87 -7.07 9.43
N PHE A 354 -8.59 -7.85 10.24
CA PHE A 354 -8.21 -8.12 11.62
C PHE A 354 -6.81 -8.74 11.70
N ASN A 355 -6.54 -9.74 10.86
CA ASN A 355 -5.29 -10.47 10.86
C ASN A 355 -4.19 -9.82 10.01
N ALA A 356 -4.32 -8.55 9.60
CA ALA A 356 -3.35 -7.88 8.73
C ALA A 356 -1.91 -8.03 9.26
N TRP A 357 -1.73 -7.80 10.56
CA TRP A 357 -0.48 -7.83 11.33
C TRP A 357 0.41 -9.07 11.13
N HIS A 358 -0.18 -10.24 10.94
CA HIS A 358 0.55 -11.50 10.88
C HIS A 358 0.18 -12.41 9.71
N LYS A 359 -1.05 -12.34 9.18
CA LYS A 359 -1.43 -13.12 7.98
C LYS A 359 -1.13 -12.36 6.70
N PHE A 360 -1.54 -11.09 6.60
CA PHE A 360 -1.41 -10.34 5.35
C PHE A 360 -0.02 -9.72 5.15
N TYR A 361 0.56 -9.10 6.18
CA TYR A 361 1.89 -8.47 6.07
C TYR A 361 3.04 -9.47 6.16
N LYS A 362 2.81 -10.67 6.71
CA LYS A 362 3.82 -11.74 6.82
C LYS A 362 3.45 -12.96 5.97
N GLN A 363 3.00 -12.70 4.74
CA GLN A 363 2.67 -13.73 3.77
C GLN A 363 3.86 -14.62 3.43
N ASP A 364 3.54 -15.87 3.12
CA ASP A 364 4.46 -16.89 2.64
C ASP A 364 3.91 -17.57 1.38
N ALA A 365 4.64 -18.58 0.89
CA ALA A 365 4.24 -19.33 -0.29
C ALA A 365 2.92 -20.11 -0.13
N GLY A 366 2.47 -20.37 1.10
CA GLY A 366 1.21 -21.04 1.42
C GLY A 366 0.01 -20.10 1.49
N SER A 367 0.25 -18.80 1.68
CA SER A 367 -0.78 -17.79 1.97
C SER A 367 -1.90 -17.75 0.93
N VAL A 368 -1.59 -17.91 -0.36
CA VAL A 368 -2.60 -17.95 -1.45
C VAL A 368 -3.73 -18.96 -1.20
N ASN A 369 -3.46 -20.02 -0.42
CA ASN A 369 -4.42 -21.08 -0.14
C ASN A 369 -5.32 -20.81 1.06
N HIS A 370 -4.98 -19.86 1.95
CA HIS A 370 -5.68 -19.70 3.22
C HIS A 370 -5.95 -18.24 3.64
N ILE A 371 -5.54 -17.25 2.84
CA ILE A 371 -5.90 -15.85 3.06
C ILE A 371 -6.53 -15.22 1.83
N VAL A 372 -7.20 -14.08 2.03
CA VAL A 372 -7.66 -13.19 0.96
C VAL A 372 -7.11 -11.79 1.20
N SER A 373 -6.90 -11.01 0.13
CA SER A 373 -6.50 -9.61 0.26
C SER A 373 -7.70 -8.72 0.59
N TYR A 374 -7.63 -7.97 1.69
CA TYR A 374 -8.66 -6.96 2.01
C TYR A 374 -8.64 -5.76 1.05
N TYR A 375 -7.53 -5.49 0.35
CA TYR A 375 -7.47 -4.55 -0.78
C TYR A 375 -8.28 -5.10 -1.96
N ASN A 376 -7.88 -6.24 -2.53
CA ASN A 376 -8.49 -6.76 -3.76
C ASN A 376 -9.94 -7.24 -3.56
N LYS A 377 -10.23 -7.99 -2.49
CA LYS A 377 -11.62 -8.39 -2.19
C LYS A 377 -12.44 -7.17 -1.75
N GLY A 378 -11.85 -6.23 -1.00
CA GLY A 378 -12.51 -4.98 -0.63
C GLY A 378 -12.90 -4.12 -1.82
N ALA A 379 -12.04 -3.97 -2.84
CA ALA A 379 -12.37 -3.27 -4.08
C ALA A 379 -13.50 -3.93 -4.87
N VAL A 380 -13.51 -5.27 -4.93
CA VAL A 380 -14.60 -6.01 -5.57
C VAL A 380 -15.92 -5.90 -4.76
N ILE A 381 -15.85 -5.83 -3.43
CA ILE A 381 -17.00 -5.52 -2.57
C ILE A 381 -17.49 -4.09 -2.82
N ALA A 382 -16.58 -3.11 -2.90
CA ALA A 382 -16.89 -1.72 -3.19
C ALA A 382 -17.61 -1.56 -4.52
N LEU A 383 -17.13 -2.26 -5.56
CA LEU A 383 -17.78 -2.33 -6.87
C LEU A 383 -19.21 -2.88 -6.77
N CYS A 384 -19.38 -4.01 -6.08
CA CYS A 384 -20.70 -4.62 -5.91
C CYS A 384 -21.63 -3.74 -5.07
N LEU A 385 -21.09 -3.07 -4.05
CA LEU A 385 -21.82 -2.16 -3.18
C LEU A 385 -22.32 -0.95 -3.97
N ASP A 386 -21.47 -0.31 -4.76
CA ASP A 386 -21.85 0.83 -5.61
C ASP A 386 -23.01 0.47 -6.55
N ILE A 387 -22.90 -0.67 -7.26
CA ILE A 387 -23.95 -1.16 -8.16
C ILE A 387 -25.25 -1.43 -7.38
N THR A 388 -25.16 -2.06 -6.20
CA THR A 388 -26.32 -2.39 -5.38
C THR A 388 -27.02 -1.12 -4.86
N LEU A 389 -26.26 -0.13 -4.39
CA LEU A 389 -26.80 1.17 -3.96
C LEU A 389 -27.56 1.86 -5.09
N ARG A 390 -26.98 1.87 -6.30
CA ARG A 390 -27.62 2.45 -7.48
C ARG A 390 -28.91 1.71 -7.85
N GLN A 391 -28.92 0.38 -7.80
CA GLN A 391 -30.12 -0.42 -8.06
C GLN A 391 -31.24 -0.15 -7.03
N LEU A 392 -30.90 -0.07 -5.74
CA LEU A 392 -31.87 0.17 -4.67
C LEU A 392 -32.40 1.61 -4.63
N SER A 393 -31.68 2.54 -5.26
CA SER A 393 -31.99 3.98 -5.23
C SER A 393 -32.45 4.56 -6.57
N ASP A 394 -32.59 3.74 -7.62
CA ASP A 394 -32.84 4.20 -8.99
C ASP A 394 -31.76 5.21 -9.45
N ASN A 395 -30.49 4.83 -9.26
CA ASN A 395 -29.26 5.57 -9.55
C ASN A 395 -29.07 6.90 -8.78
N LYS A 396 -29.80 7.12 -7.69
CA LYS A 396 -29.69 8.37 -6.89
C LYS A 396 -28.59 8.33 -5.83
N VAL A 397 -28.17 7.14 -5.41
CA VAL A 397 -27.15 6.92 -4.38
C VAL A 397 -26.07 6.00 -4.94
N SER A 398 -24.82 6.40 -4.79
CA SER A 398 -23.62 5.65 -5.17
C SER A 398 -22.65 5.51 -3.99
N LEU A 399 -21.55 4.81 -4.19
CA LEU A 399 -20.47 4.75 -3.21
C LEU A 399 -19.83 6.12 -2.96
N ASP A 400 -19.87 7.03 -3.95
CA ASP A 400 -19.38 8.41 -3.80
C ASP A 400 -20.12 9.11 -2.64
N ASN A 401 -21.43 8.91 -2.54
CA ASN A 401 -22.23 9.42 -1.44
C ASN A 401 -21.79 8.86 -0.08
N ILE A 402 -21.46 7.57 -0.02
CA ILE A 402 -21.09 6.91 1.23
C ILE A 402 -19.73 7.40 1.73
N ILE A 403 -18.71 7.47 0.86
CA ILE A 403 -17.36 7.91 1.28
C ILE A 403 -17.35 9.40 1.66
N THR A 404 -18.16 10.22 0.99
CA THR A 404 -18.30 11.65 1.31
C THR A 404 -19.06 11.86 2.62
N ASP A 405 -20.09 11.06 2.89
CA ASP A 405 -20.78 11.06 4.19
C ASP A 405 -19.86 10.61 5.33
N ILE A 406 -19.04 9.58 5.13
CA ILE A 406 -18.01 9.16 6.09
C ILE A 406 -17.06 10.32 6.39
N TRP A 407 -16.58 11.00 5.35
CA TRP A 407 -15.71 12.17 5.49
C TRP A 407 -16.38 13.30 6.28
N HIS A 408 -17.60 13.70 5.91
CA HIS A 408 -18.27 14.83 6.52
C HIS A 408 -18.75 14.57 7.95
N GLN A 409 -19.17 13.35 8.27
CA GLN A 409 -19.71 13.01 9.58
C GLN A 409 -18.64 12.54 10.57
N PHE A 410 -17.57 11.90 10.10
CA PHE A 410 -16.57 11.29 10.98
C PHE A 410 -15.15 11.80 10.73
N GLY A 411 -14.77 12.01 9.46
CA GLY A 411 -13.39 12.39 9.11
C GLY A 411 -13.03 13.82 9.46
N LYS A 412 -13.90 14.79 9.13
CA LYS A 412 -13.62 16.23 9.27
C LYS A 412 -13.28 16.65 10.71
N ASP A 413 -14.01 16.09 11.67
CA ASP A 413 -13.83 16.34 13.10
C ASP A 413 -13.09 15.18 13.81
N GLU A 414 -12.53 14.24 13.04
CA GLU A 414 -11.78 13.07 13.51
C GLU A 414 -12.50 12.27 14.63
N LEU A 415 -13.80 12.02 14.47
CA LEU A 415 -14.62 11.31 15.46
C LEU A 415 -14.36 9.80 15.49
N GLY A 416 -13.83 9.25 14.40
CA GLY A 416 -13.59 7.82 14.25
C GLY A 416 -14.86 7.01 13.95
N THR A 417 -14.71 5.89 13.27
CA THR A 417 -15.83 5.04 12.83
C THR A 417 -15.92 3.72 13.60
N ASN A 418 -17.14 3.19 13.65
CA ASN A 418 -17.43 1.84 14.12
C ASN A 418 -17.51 0.85 12.93
N ASP A 419 -17.58 -0.46 13.22
CA ASP A 419 -17.57 -1.51 12.20
C ASP A 419 -18.80 -1.49 11.25
N GLU A 420 -19.91 -0.88 11.68
CA GLU A 420 -21.19 -0.82 10.97
C GLU A 420 -21.43 0.51 10.24
N VAL A 421 -20.42 1.40 10.18
CA VAL A 421 -20.56 2.78 9.68
C VAL A 421 -21.23 2.88 8.31
N VAL A 422 -20.92 1.95 7.39
CA VAL A 422 -21.52 1.92 6.05
C VAL A 422 -23.02 1.61 6.11
N ILE A 423 -23.43 0.67 6.97
CA ILE A 423 -24.84 0.29 7.17
C ILE A 423 -25.60 1.44 7.80
N GLU A 424 -25.01 2.07 8.81
CA GLU A 424 -25.59 3.21 9.51
C GLU A 424 -25.83 4.39 8.56
N ILE A 425 -24.83 4.78 7.76
CA ILE A 425 -24.96 5.86 6.77
C ILE A 425 -26.03 5.53 5.73
N CYS A 426 -26.00 4.33 5.13
CA CYS A 426 -26.98 3.93 4.11
C CYS A 426 -28.41 4.02 4.64
N LYS A 427 -28.63 3.57 5.88
CA LYS A 427 -29.95 3.55 6.50
C LYS A 427 -30.41 4.94 6.95
N GLN A 428 -29.54 5.70 7.61
CA GLN A 428 -29.89 6.99 8.19
C GLN A 428 -30.08 8.09 7.13
N ASN A 429 -29.21 8.14 6.14
CA ASN A 429 -29.20 9.23 5.15
C ASN A 429 -30.05 8.92 3.93
N TYR A 430 -30.17 7.64 3.56
CA TYR A 430 -30.81 7.24 2.32
C TYR A 430 -31.99 6.27 2.49
N GLY A 431 -32.24 5.76 3.70
CA GLY A 431 -33.29 4.77 3.94
C GLY A 431 -33.04 3.43 3.25
N ILE A 432 -31.79 3.14 2.87
CA ILE A 432 -31.40 1.92 2.15
C ILE A 432 -30.86 0.90 3.15
N ASP A 433 -31.46 -0.28 3.20
CA ASP A 433 -30.95 -1.40 4.01
C ASP A 433 -29.98 -2.26 3.20
N ILE A 434 -28.69 -2.03 3.42
CA ILE A 434 -27.61 -2.78 2.75
C ILE A 434 -27.05 -3.91 3.60
N LYS A 435 -27.54 -4.07 4.84
CA LYS A 435 -27.05 -5.07 5.79
C LYS A 435 -27.08 -6.49 5.23
N PRO A 436 -28.15 -6.96 4.55
CA PRO A 436 -28.18 -8.31 3.99
C PRO A 436 -27.04 -8.59 2.99
N PHE A 437 -26.66 -7.58 2.21
CA PHE A 437 -25.54 -7.69 1.27
C PHE A 437 -24.20 -7.74 2.02
N LEU A 438 -23.96 -6.81 2.95
CA LEU A 438 -22.69 -6.73 3.68
C LEU A 438 -22.47 -7.92 4.62
N ASP A 439 -23.52 -8.45 5.27
CA ASP A 439 -23.43 -9.67 6.07
C ASP A 439 -22.83 -10.83 5.25
N ILE A 440 -23.22 -10.96 3.99
CA ILE A 440 -22.67 -11.99 3.09
C ILE A 440 -21.28 -11.59 2.59
N ALA A 441 -21.15 -10.39 2.01
CA ALA A 441 -19.94 -9.95 1.33
C ALA A 441 -18.72 -9.84 2.28
N VAL A 442 -18.95 -9.38 3.50
CA VAL A 442 -17.91 -9.04 4.47
C VAL A 442 -17.64 -10.18 5.45
N HIS A 443 -18.70 -10.82 5.96
CA HIS A 443 -18.62 -11.78 7.06
C HIS A 443 -18.79 -13.24 6.63
N THR A 444 -18.82 -13.52 5.33
CA THR A 444 -18.77 -14.89 4.81
C THR A 444 -17.67 -15.07 3.75
N THR A 445 -17.46 -16.33 3.36
CA THR A 445 -16.53 -16.74 2.31
C THR A 445 -17.24 -17.11 1.00
N MET A 446 -18.53 -16.75 0.89
CA MET A 446 -19.32 -16.92 -0.33
C MET A 446 -18.80 -16.00 -1.45
N ASP A 447 -18.85 -16.50 -2.68
CA ASP A 447 -18.50 -15.69 -3.85
C ASP A 447 -19.59 -14.62 -4.11
N LEU A 448 -19.15 -13.44 -4.53
CA LEU A 448 -20.01 -12.29 -4.83
C LEU A 448 -20.80 -12.52 -6.13
N PRO A 449 -22.03 -11.98 -6.28
CA PRO A 449 -22.88 -12.17 -7.47
C PRO A 449 -22.43 -11.30 -8.66
N LEU A 450 -21.16 -11.40 -9.05
CA LEU A 450 -20.50 -10.50 -9.99
C LEU A 450 -21.16 -10.48 -11.37
N GLN A 451 -21.53 -11.64 -11.91
CA GLN A 451 -22.10 -11.71 -13.25
C GLN A 451 -23.38 -10.86 -13.37
N THR A 452 -24.30 -11.02 -12.42
CA THR A 452 -25.57 -10.27 -12.40
C THR A 452 -25.36 -8.78 -12.17
N LEU A 453 -24.46 -8.42 -11.25
CA LEU A 453 -24.20 -7.01 -10.94
C LEU A 453 -23.52 -6.30 -12.11
N LEU A 454 -22.48 -6.89 -12.70
CA LEU A 454 -21.76 -6.30 -13.83
C LEU A 454 -22.64 -6.15 -15.07
N ASP A 455 -23.52 -7.13 -15.35
CA ASP A 455 -24.46 -7.06 -16.47
C ASP A 455 -25.35 -5.81 -16.38
N SER A 456 -25.71 -5.38 -15.16
CA SER A 456 -26.57 -4.21 -14.93
C SER A 456 -25.92 -2.88 -15.32
N ILE A 457 -24.60 -2.80 -15.29
CA ILE A 457 -23.81 -1.62 -15.70
C ILE A 457 -23.24 -1.75 -17.12
N GLY A 458 -23.72 -2.71 -17.91
CA GLY A 458 -23.32 -2.88 -19.31
C GLY A 458 -22.07 -3.74 -19.53
N LEU A 459 -21.59 -4.44 -18.50
CA LEU A 459 -20.45 -5.33 -18.57
C LEU A 459 -20.86 -6.79 -18.46
N LYS A 460 -20.56 -7.62 -19.47
CA LYS A 460 -20.71 -9.07 -19.32
C LYS A 460 -19.43 -9.70 -18.80
N LEU A 461 -19.56 -10.39 -17.68
CA LEU A 461 -18.52 -11.28 -17.17
C LEU A 461 -18.70 -12.70 -17.73
N THR A 462 -17.62 -13.25 -18.27
CA THR A 462 -17.49 -14.67 -18.62
C THR A 462 -16.26 -15.26 -17.95
N MET A 463 -16.35 -16.54 -17.62
CA MET A 463 -15.22 -17.29 -17.07
C MET A 463 -14.58 -18.15 -18.15
N ARG A 464 -13.26 -18.09 -18.24
CA ARG A 464 -12.48 -18.91 -19.18
C ARG A 464 -11.25 -19.51 -18.50
N ALA A 465 -10.66 -20.49 -19.17
CA ALA A 465 -9.34 -20.98 -18.81
C ALA A 465 -8.28 -19.91 -19.07
N ARG A 466 -7.20 -19.95 -18.29
CA ARG A 466 -6.03 -19.09 -18.52
C ARG A 466 -5.31 -19.45 -19.83
N LEU A 467 -4.86 -18.43 -20.55
CA LEU A 467 -4.14 -18.58 -21.81
C LEU A 467 -2.66 -18.91 -21.59
N SER A 468 -2.09 -18.40 -20.49
CA SER A 468 -0.69 -18.61 -20.12
C SER A 468 -0.52 -18.50 -18.60
N ALA A 469 0.70 -18.75 -18.11
CA ALA A 469 1.05 -18.50 -16.71
C ALA A 469 1.01 -17.00 -16.33
N SER A 470 1.15 -16.10 -17.30
CA SER A 470 1.15 -14.64 -17.13
C SER A 470 -0.19 -13.97 -17.42
N ASP A 471 -1.21 -14.71 -17.83
CA ASP A 471 -2.54 -14.20 -18.13
C ASP A 471 -3.20 -13.65 -16.86
N LYS A 472 -3.47 -12.35 -16.81
CA LYS A 472 -4.06 -11.68 -15.65
C LYS A 472 -5.58 -11.57 -15.73
N GLY A 473 -6.22 -12.01 -16.82
CA GLY A 473 -7.60 -11.62 -17.16
C GLY A 473 -7.62 -10.65 -18.34
N GLY A 474 -8.78 -10.06 -18.61
CA GLY A 474 -8.91 -8.99 -19.64
C GLY A 474 -10.23 -9.00 -20.38
N LEU A 475 -10.22 -8.56 -21.65
CA LEU A 475 -11.43 -8.39 -22.48
C LEU A 475 -11.68 -9.51 -23.50
N VAL A 476 -10.74 -10.44 -23.63
CA VAL A 476 -10.78 -11.45 -24.69
C VAL A 476 -11.48 -12.70 -24.18
N ASP A 477 -12.57 -13.06 -24.87
CA ASP A 477 -13.15 -14.40 -24.83
C ASP A 477 -12.42 -15.27 -25.87
N SER A 478 -11.22 -15.74 -25.51
CA SER A 478 -10.52 -16.74 -26.30
C SER A 478 -10.46 -18.04 -25.51
N THR A 479 -10.95 -19.09 -26.13
CA THR A 479 -10.85 -20.45 -25.61
C THR A 479 -9.55 -21.06 -26.10
N GLN A 480 -8.47 -20.95 -25.35
CA GLN A 480 -7.39 -21.93 -25.44
C GLN A 480 -7.52 -22.88 -24.26
N THR A 481 -7.86 -24.13 -24.54
CA THR A 481 -7.86 -25.19 -23.53
C THR A 481 -6.42 -25.57 -23.24
N SER A 482 -5.83 -24.90 -22.25
CA SER A 482 -4.55 -25.29 -21.65
C SER A 482 -4.77 -26.35 -20.56
N ASN A 483 -3.71 -27.07 -20.22
CA ASN A 483 -3.69 -27.96 -19.06
C ASN A 483 -3.18 -27.20 -17.84
N GLU A 484 -3.75 -27.49 -16.68
CA GLU A 484 -3.32 -26.88 -15.41
C GLU A 484 -2.01 -27.50 -14.94
N PHE A 485 -1.11 -26.67 -14.43
CA PHE A 485 -0.01 -27.16 -13.60
C PHE A 485 -0.37 -27.12 -12.12
N GLY A 486 -0.99 -26.02 -11.65
CA GLY A 486 -1.35 -25.88 -10.23
C GLY A 486 -0.27 -25.29 -9.33
N ALA A 487 0.80 -24.74 -9.91
CA ALA A 487 1.87 -24.10 -9.15
C ALA A 487 2.45 -22.90 -9.91
N VAL A 488 2.89 -21.89 -9.16
CA VAL A 488 3.65 -20.76 -9.69
C VAL A 488 5.13 -21.13 -9.63
N TYR A 489 5.88 -20.76 -10.66
CA TYR A 489 7.30 -21.04 -10.75
C TYR A 489 8.06 -19.85 -11.36
N LYS A 490 9.35 -19.78 -11.07
CA LYS A 490 10.29 -18.87 -11.76
C LYS A 490 11.35 -19.67 -12.51
N ALA A 491 11.90 -19.07 -13.57
CA ALA A 491 13.06 -19.63 -14.23
C ALA A 491 14.26 -19.72 -13.27
N SER A 492 15.05 -20.78 -13.39
CA SER A 492 16.34 -20.93 -12.71
C SER A 492 17.37 -21.44 -13.69
N ASP A 493 18.66 -21.37 -13.34
CA ASP A 493 19.78 -21.81 -14.19
C ASP A 493 19.61 -23.22 -14.78
N SER A 494 18.88 -24.11 -14.10
CA SER A 494 18.57 -25.44 -14.61
C SER A 494 17.14 -25.88 -14.26
N GLY A 495 16.16 -25.35 -14.98
CA GLY A 495 14.76 -25.72 -14.82
C GLY A 495 13.91 -24.64 -14.16
N LEU A 496 12.86 -25.04 -13.46
CA LEU A 496 11.87 -24.14 -12.87
C LEU A 496 11.85 -24.29 -11.35
N LEU A 497 12.00 -23.18 -10.63
CA LEU A 497 11.89 -23.15 -9.17
C LEU A 497 10.44 -22.87 -8.77
N ILE A 498 9.82 -23.81 -8.05
CA ILE A 498 8.45 -23.68 -7.56
C ILE A 498 8.38 -22.62 -6.46
N GLN A 499 7.56 -21.59 -6.69
CA GLN A 499 7.34 -20.47 -5.78
C GLN A 499 6.14 -20.69 -4.85
N SER A 500 5.06 -21.24 -5.38
CA SER A 500 3.86 -21.59 -4.62
C SER A 500 3.14 -22.76 -5.27
N VAL A 501 2.36 -23.49 -4.49
CA VAL A 501 1.55 -24.62 -4.97
C VAL A 501 0.11 -24.39 -4.52
N THR A 502 -0.81 -24.35 -5.47
CA THR A 502 -2.23 -24.18 -5.23
C THR A 502 -2.80 -25.48 -4.64
N SER A 503 -3.57 -25.38 -3.56
CA SER A 503 -4.21 -26.53 -2.92
C SER A 503 -5.13 -27.27 -3.89
N GLU A 504 -5.23 -28.59 -3.73
CA GLU A 504 -6.06 -29.51 -4.55
C GLU A 504 -5.71 -29.60 -6.05
N SER A 505 -4.74 -28.82 -6.50
CA SER A 505 -4.29 -28.79 -7.90
C SER A 505 -3.52 -30.03 -8.35
N ALA A 506 -3.29 -30.15 -9.66
CA ALA A 506 -2.46 -31.22 -10.23
C ALA A 506 -1.06 -31.31 -9.58
N ALA A 507 -0.36 -30.18 -9.41
CA ALA A 507 0.95 -30.14 -8.76
C ALA A 507 0.90 -30.60 -7.29
N ALA A 508 -0.09 -30.14 -6.52
CA ALA A 508 -0.25 -30.55 -5.12
C ALA A 508 -0.47 -32.07 -5.00
N ASN A 509 -1.35 -32.62 -5.84
CA ASN A 509 -1.65 -34.06 -5.85
C ASN A 509 -0.46 -34.91 -6.32
N ALA A 510 0.41 -34.36 -7.17
CA ALA A 510 1.67 -35.00 -7.56
C ALA A 510 2.75 -34.95 -6.45
N GLY A 511 2.48 -34.27 -5.33
CA GLY A 511 3.40 -34.11 -4.22
C GLY A 511 4.49 -33.07 -4.47
N ILE A 512 4.32 -32.16 -5.43
CA ILE A 512 5.23 -31.04 -5.69
C ILE A 512 5.13 -30.02 -4.53
N GLN A 513 6.26 -29.48 -4.13
CA GLN A 513 6.39 -28.56 -3.00
C GLN A 513 7.08 -27.26 -3.41
N VAL A 514 6.86 -26.22 -2.60
CA VAL A 514 7.62 -24.96 -2.67
C VAL A 514 9.12 -25.26 -2.56
N ASN A 515 9.93 -24.52 -3.31
CA ASN A 515 11.38 -24.72 -3.44
C ASN A 515 11.82 -25.99 -4.16
N ASP A 516 10.90 -26.82 -4.67
CA ASP A 516 11.29 -27.85 -5.63
C ASP A 516 11.86 -27.19 -6.89
N LYS A 517 12.90 -27.81 -7.43
CA LYS A 517 13.47 -27.44 -8.73
C LYS A 517 13.04 -28.47 -9.77
N LEU A 518 12.00 -28.15 -10.52
CA LEU A 518 11.49 -28.97 -11.61
C LEU A 518 12.50 -28.94 -12.76
N ILE A 519 13.04 -30.11 -13.15
CA ILE A 519 14.10 -30.20 -14.17
C ILE A 519 13.65 -30.89 -15.45
N SER A 520 12.66 -31.78 -15.38
CA SER A 520 12.14 -32.42 -16.58
C SER A 520 10.64 -32.77 -16.51
N PHE A 521 10.03 -32.83 -17.69
CA PHE A 521 8.66 -33.26 -17.94
C PHE A 521 8.67 -34.28 -19.09
N ASP A 522 8.29 -35.52 -18.79
CA ASP A 522 8.39 -36.70 -19.67
C ASP A 522 9.73 -36.84 -20.40
N GLY A 523 10.81 -36.65 -19.64
CA GLY A 523 12.18 -36.82 -20.13
C GLY A 523 12.75 -35.60 -20.87
N TRP A 524 11.94 -34.57 -21.12
CA TRP A 524 12.43 -33.30 -21.69
C TRP A 524 12.82 -32.33 -20.60
N GLN A 525 13.95 -31.64 -20.79
CA GLN A 525 14.33 -30.53 -19.91
C GLN A 525 13.25 -29.44 -19.95
N VAL A 526 12.86 -28.94 -18.78
CA VAL A 526 11.91 -27.82 -18.69
C VAL A 526 12.62 -26.48 -18.65
N THR A 527 12.02 -25.48 -19.29
CA THR A 527 12.33 -24.05 -19.18
C THR A 527 11.01 -23.29 -19.07
N ALA A 528 11.06 -21.97 -18.81
CA ALA A 528 9.84 -21.16 -18.74
C ALA A 528 9.05 -21.19 -20.05
N ASP A 529 9.75 -21.29 -21.19
CA ASP A 529 9.15 -21.33 -22.52
C ASP A 529 8.67 -22.75 -22.91
N HIS A 530 9.45 -23.77 -22.56
CA HIS A 530 9.16 -25.14 -23.00
C HIS A 530 8.10 -25.83 -22.14
N PHE A 531 8.08 -25.57 -20.83
CA PHE A 531 7.20 -26.30 -19.92
C PHE A 531 5.71 -26.13 -20.23
N PRO A 532 5.17 -24.90 -20.44
CA PRO A 532 3.76 -24.73 -20.80
C PRO A 532 3.41 -25.47 -22.09
N ARG A 533 4.31 -25.47 -23.08
CA ARG A 533 4.11 -26.16 -24.37
C ARG A 533 4.05 -27.67 -24.19
N LEU A 534 4.98 -28.24 -23.42
CA LEU A 534 5.03 -29.68 -23.13
C LEU A 534 3.79 -30.13 -22.35
N LEU A 535 3.35 -29.35 -21.38
CA LEU A 535 2.15 -29.62 -20.58
C LEU A 535 0.88 -29.55 -21.44
N ASN A 536 0.75 -28.53 -22.29
CA ASN A 536 -0.41 -28.35 -23.17
C ASN A 536 -0.46 -29.36 -24.33
N ALA A 537 0.65 -30.01 -24.68
CA ALA A 537 0.67 -31.09 -25.66
C ALA A 537 0.12 -32.42 -25.12
N LYS A 538 -0.22 -32.50 -23.83
CA LYS A 538 -0.78 -33.70 -23.21
C LYS A 538 -2.30 -33.76 -23.32
N GLU A 539 -2.81 -34.98 -23.47
CA GLU A 539 -4.24 -35.26 -23.31
C GLU A 539 -4.66 -35.04 -21.85
N ALA A 540 -5.86 -34.50 -21.65
CA ALA A 540 -6.45 -34.41 -20.32
C ALA A 540 -6.63 -35.80 -19.72
N ASP A 541 -6.54 -35.90 -18.39
CA ASP A 541 -6.61 -37.12 -17.59
C ASP A 541 -5.47 -38.12 -17.84
N SER A 542 -4.51 -37.79 -18.72
CA SER A 542 -3.27 -38.54 -18.85
C SER A 542 -2.32 -38.29 -17.68
N THR A 543 -1.25 -39.09 -17.58
CA THR A 543 -0.19 -38.89 -16.58
C THR A 543 1.13 -38.53 -17.24
N ALA A 544 1.84 -37.55 -16.69
CA ALA A 544 3.20 -37.19 -17.09
C ALA A 544 4.21 -37.50 -15.97
N ASN A 545 5.38 -38.01 -16.34
CA ASN A 545 6.49 -38.20 -15.41
C ASN A 545 7.23 -36.88 -15.24
N ILE A 546 7.44 -36.48 -14.00
CA ILE A 546 8.19 -35.30 -13.63
C ILE A 546 9.43 -35.72 -12.87
N HIS A 547 10.58 -35.12 -13.18
CA HIS A 547 11.73 -35.14 -12.29
C HIS A 547 11.97 -33.77 -11.70
N LEU A 548 12.24 -33.74 -10.40
CA LEU A 548 12.53 -32.53 -9.65
C LEU A 548 13.60 -32.80 -8.59
N PHE A 549 14.34 -31.76 -8.22
CA PHE A 549 15.20 -31.78 -7.04
C PHE A 549 14.48 -31.20 -5.84
N ARG A 550 14.55 -31.93 -4.71
CA ARG A 550 14.11 -31.45 -3.39
C ARG A 550 15.22 -31.65 -2.38
N ALA A 551 15.74 -30.56 -1.84
CA ALA A 551 16.85 -30.59 -0.87
C ALA A 551 18.00 -31.52 -1.34
N GLY A 552 18.41 -31.37 -2.61
CA GLY A 552 19.48 -32.16 -3.23
C GLY A 552 19.09 -33.57 -3.70
N ARG A 553 17.88 -34.06 -3.39
CA ARG A 553 17.42 -35.40 -3.83
C ARG A 553 16.69 -35.29 -5.16
N LEU A 554 17.06 -36.14 -6.12
CA LEU A 554 16.30 -36.33 -7.35
C LEU A 554 15.07 -37.18 -7.06
N LEU A 555 13.88 -36.62 -7.30
CA LEU A 555 12.60 -37.32 -7.18
C LEU A 555 11.99 -37.53 -8.56
N LYS A 556 11.28 -38.64 -8.72
CA LYS A 556 10.40 -38.90 -9.86
C LYS A 556 8.97 -38.97 -9.35
N VAL A 557 8.12 -38.06 -9.82
CA VAL A 557 6.70 -37.99 -9.45
C VAL A 557 5.83 -38.11 -10.70
N LYS A 558 4.56 -38.46 -10.52
CA LYS A 558 3.57 -38.52 -11.60
C LYS A 558 2.59 -37.36 -11.45
N LEU A 559 2.52 -36.50 -12.46
CA LEU A 559 1.50 -35.46 -12.56
C LEU A 559 0.28 -36.02 -13.29
N SER A 560 -0.90 -35.92 -12.68
CA SER A 560 -2.15 -36.13 -13.39
C SER A 560 -2.48 -34.86 -14.17
N VAL A 561 -2.48 -34.94 -15.49
CA VAL A 561 -2.75 -33.79 -16.37
C VAL A 561 -4.23 -33.48 -16.31
N ARG A 562 -4.58 -32.25 -15.91
CA ARG A 562 -5.97 -31.79 -15.83
C ARG A 562 -6.16 -30.60 -16.75
N ARG A 563 -7.39 -30.39 -17.24
CA ARG A 563 -7.74 -29.14 -17.93
C ARG A 563 -7.61 -27.97 -16.96
N ALA A 564 -7.14 -26.83 -17.47
CA ALA A 564 -7.10 -25.60 -16.70
C ALA A 564 -8.52 -25.21 -16.24
N PRO A 565 -8.69 -24.78 -14.98
CA PRO A 565 -9.98 -24.36 -14.45
C PRO A 565 -10.43 -23.05 -15.12
N PHE A 566 -11.74 -22.81 -15.13
CA PHE A 566 -12.31 -21.54 -15.57
C PHE A 566 -12.22 -20.50 -14.44
N ASP A 567 -10.99 -20.12 -14.13
CA ASP A 567 -10.63 -19.22 -13.02
C ASP A 567 -10.27 -17.80 -13.49
N THR A 568 -10.38 -17.53 -14.79
CA THR A 568 -9.96 -16.27 -15.40
C THR A 568 -11.18 -15.50 -15.89
N ALA A 569 -11.35 -14.27 -15.40
CA ALA A 569 -12.41 -13.39 -15.83
C ALA A 569 -12.10 -12.82 -17.22
N ALA A 570 -13.12 -12.77 -18.06
CA ALA A 570 -13.14 -12.05 -19.32
C ALA A 570 -14.37 -11.12 -19.32
N ILE A 571 -14.12 -9.82 -19.47
CA ILE A 571 -15.16 -8.78 -19.47
C ILE A 571 -15.40 -8.28 -20.89
N GLU A 572 -16.66 -8.31 -21.32
CA GLU A 572 -17.13 -7.70 -22.56
C GLU A 572 -17.95 -6.45 -22.24
N ILE A 573 -17.63 -5.30 -22.85
CA ILE A 573 -18.46 -4.10 -22.76
C ILE A 573 -19.62 -4.27 -23.76
N ARG A 574 -20.81 -4.59 -23.26
CA ARG A 574 -22.02 -4.80 -24.09
C ARG A 574 -22.82 -3.53 -24.33
N ASP A 575 -22.76 -2.62 -23.36
CA ASP A 575 -23.42 -1.33 -23.42
C ASP A 575 -22.44 -0.26 -22.92
N SER A 576 -21.73 0.36 -23.86
CA SER A 576 -20.72 1.39 -23.53
C SER A 576 -21.35 2.59 -22.84
N ALA A 577 -22.59 2.95 -23.20
CA ALA A 577 -23.27 4.09 -22.59
C ALA A 577 -23.58 3.82 -21.11
N LYS A 578 -24.12 2.63 -20.79
CA LYS A 578 -24.33 2.26 -19.37
C LYS A 578 -23.04 2.21 -18.59
N PHE A 579 -21.99 1.65 -19.17
CA PHE A 579 -20.72 1.52 -18.47
C PHE A 579 -20.04 2.88 -18.26
N GLU A 580 -20.03 3.74 -19.28
CA GLU A 580 -19.51 5.11 -19.18
C GLU A 580 -20.35 5.98 -18.23
N SER A 581 -21.67 5.76 -18.18
CA SER A 581 -22.55 6.41 -17.20
C SER A 581 -22.24 5.95 -15.77
N TRP A 582 -22.01 4.65 -15.56
CA TRP A 582 -21.59 4.12 -14.26
C TRP A 582 -20.22 4.66 -13.83
N ILE A 583 -19.25 4.75 -14.75
CA ILE A 583 -17.95 5.39 -14.47
C ILE A 583 -18.17 6.86 -14.06
N GLY A 584 -19.16 7.54 -14.64
CA GLY A 584 -19.43 8.96 -14.43
C GLY A 584 -18.90 9.86 -15.56
N LEU A 585 -18.72 9.31 -16.75
CA LEU A 585 -18.26 10.06 -17.94
C LEU A 585 -19.41 10.72 -18.72
N ILE A 586 -20.63 10.20 -18.57
CA ILE A 586 -21.85 10.73 -19.18
C ILE A 586 -23.01 10.68 -18.16
N ASN A 587 -23.92 11.66 -18.25
CA ASN A 587 -25.08 11.79 -17.37
C ASN A 587 -26.29 11.01 -17.87
#